data_AF-A0A0B8PNB8-F1
#
_entry.id   AF-A0A0B8PNB8-F1
#
_cell.length_a   1.000
_cell.length_b   1.000
_cell.length_c   1.000
_cell.angle_alpha   90.00
_cell.angle_beta   90.00
_cell.angle_gamma   90.00
#
_symmetry.space_group_name_H-M   'P 1'
#
loop_
_entity.id
_entity.type
_entity.pdbx_description
1 polymer ?
#
loop_
_entity_poly.entity_id
_entity_poly.type
_entity_poly.pdbx_seq_one_letter_code
_entity_poly.pdbx_strand_id
1 'polypeptide(L)'
;MYNKVSFFASGGGIGLMNFPFEGLVSGSKWGSAIGVIMFMLLIGGSFGVVIRTGSIDTGILHLINKTKGSEALFVPVLFALFALGGAVFGMGEEAVAFAIIIAPLMVRLGYDSITTVMVTYVATQIGFASSWMNHSLLQLRKVSQAFRYFRA
;
A
#
# COMPACT_ATOMS: atom_id res chain seq x y z
N MET A 1 -8.38 40.32 4.93
CA MET A 1 -7.22 40.56 4.04
C MET A 1 -6.96 39.29 3.25
N TYR A 2 -7.16 39.32 1.94
CA TYR A 2 -6.98 38.17 1.04
C TYR A 2 -5.49 37.90 0.86
N ASN A 3 -4.99 36.75 1.31
CA ASN A 3 -3.58 36.38 1.12
C ASN A 3 -3.37 36.06 -0.37
N LYS A 4 -2.70 36.94 -1.11
CA LYS A 4 -2.46 36.77 -2.54
C LYS A 4 -1.34 35.72 -2.67
N VAL A 5 -1.71 34.47 -2.96
CA VAL A 5 -0.71 33.41 -3.22
C VAL A 5 0.06 33.82 -4.47
N SER A 6 1.36 34.07 -4.30
CA SER A 6 2.24 34.44 -5.41
C SER A 6 2.53 33.23 -6.31
N PHE A 7 2.72 33.48 -7.60
CA PHE A 7 3.01 32.41 -8.56
C PHE A 7 4.39 31.76 -8.29
N PHE A 8 5.38 32.59 -7.97
CA PHE A 8 6.67 32.21 -7.40
C PHE A 8 6.97 33.10 -6.19
N ALA A 9 7.41 32.51 -5.09
CA ALA A 9 7.88 33.20 -3.91
C ALA A 9 9.39 32.93 -3.75
N SER A 10 10.18 33.96 -3.48
CA SER A 10 11.61 33.86 -3.20
C SER A 10 11.90 34.09 -1.71
N GLY A 11 12.81 33.32 -1.12
CA GLY A 11 13.26 33.53 0.26
C GLY A 11 12.49 32.73 1.35
N GLY A 12 11.98 31.55 1.02
CA GLY A 12 11.27 30.67 1.97
C GLY A 12 9.76 30.93 2.09
N GLY A 13 9.20 31.74 1.17
CA GLY A 13 7.76 31.86 1.01
C GLY A 13 7.17 30.74 0.14
N ILE A 14 5.93 30.37 0.39
CA ILE A 14 5.22 29.34 -0.38
C ILE A 14 4.50 30.00 -1.57
N GLY A 15 5.00 29.75 -2.79
CA GLY A 15 4.36 30.13 -4.05
C GLY A 15 3.76 28.93 -4.77
N LEU A 16 2.81 29.13 -5.67
CA LEU A 16 2.08 28.05 -6.35
C LEU A 16 3.03 27.03 -7.02
N MET A 17 4.06 27.51 -7.72
CA MET A 17 5.03 26.66 -8.40
C MET A 17 6.14 26.14 -7.47
N ASN A 18 6.39 26.81 -6.35
CA ASN A 18 7.38 26.38 -5.35
C ASN A 18 6.80 25.31 -4.40
N PHE A 19 5.48 25.24 -4.26
CA PHE A 19 4.76 24.34 -3.35
C PHE A 19 5.19 22.86 -3.41
N PRO A 20 5.27 22.20 -4.58
CA PRO A 20 5.69 20.79 -4.63
C PRO A 20 7.15 20.61 -4.20
N PHE A 21 8.05 21.54 -4.55
CA PHE A 21 9.46 21.47 -4.20
C PHE A 21 9.67 21.69 -2.70
N GLU A 22 9.01 22.70 -2.13
CA GLU A 22 8.98 22.94 -0.68
C GLU A 22 8.42 21.72 0.06
N GLY A 23 7.35 21.11 -0.44
CA GLY A 23 6.77 19.89 0.12
C GLY A 23 7.77 18.72 0.16
N LEU A 24 8.51 18.49 -0.92
CA LEU A 24 9.52 17.43 -1.01
C LEU A 24 10.68 17.61 0.00
N VAL A 25 11.04 18.85 0.33
CA VAL A 25 12.15 19.16 1.26
C VAL A 25 11.70 19.52 2.68
N SER A 26 10.40 19.66 2.91
CA SER A 26 9.82 20.06 4.21
C SER A 26 9.95 19.01 5.33
N GLY A 27 10.45 17.82 5.01
CA GLY A 27 10.64 16.74 5.95
C GLY A 27 11.86 16.94 6.86
N SER A 28 11.71 16.61 8.14
CA SER A 28 12.85 16.52 9.07
C SER A 28 13.31 15.07 9.21
N LYS A 29 14.58 14.88 9.59
CA LYS A 29 15.17 13.54 9.85
C LYS A 29 14.46 12.74 10.96
N TRP A 30 13.65 13.40 11.78
CA TRP A 30 12.86 12.78 12.85
C TRP A 30 11.37 12.69 12.51
N GLY A 31 10.97 13.11 11.31
CA GLY A 31 9.58 13.07 10.87
C GLY A 31 9.11 11.64 10.60
N SER A 32 7.82 11.39 10.79
CA SER A 32 7.19 10.09 10.52
C SER A 32 7.38 9.61 9.07
N ALA A 33 7.55 10.53 8.12
CA ALA A 33 7.82 10.23 6.71
C ALA A 33 9.10 9.40 6.49
N ILE A 34 10.15 9.58 7.31
CA ILE A 34 11.39 8.82 7.17
C ILE A 34 11.16 7.33 7.41
N GLY A 35 10.25 6.97 8.33
CA GLY A 35 9.92 5.59 8.64
C GLY A 35 9.30 4.86 7.46
N VAL A 36 8.38 5.54 6.76
CA VAL A 36 7.73 5.01 5.55
C VAL A 36 8.73 4.85 4.41
N ILE A 37 9.57 5.86 4.17
CA ILE A 37 10.60 5.83 3.12
C ILE A 37 11.60 4.69 3.38
N MET A 38 12.09 4.57 4.62
CA MET A 38 13.02 3.50 4.99
C MET A 38 12.38 2.12 4.82
N PHE A 39 11.10 1.96 5.19
CA PHE A 39 10.36 0.72 4.99
C PHE A 39 10.26 0.34 3.50
N MET A 40 9.91 1.30 2.64
CA MET A 40 9.86 1.07 1.18
C MET A 40 11.22 0.66 0.61
N LEU A 41 12.31 1.30 1.04
CA LEU A 41 13.66 0.94 0.59
C LEU A 41 14.09 -0.46 1.08
N LEU A 42 13.77 -0.81 2.33
CA LEU A 42 14.10 -2.11 2.91
C LEU A 42 13.36 -3.25 2.20
N ILE A 43 12.07 -3.05 1.94
CA ILE A 43 11.25 -3.99 1.16
C ILE A 43 11.80 -4.12 -0.25
N GLY A 44 11.93 -3.01 -0.98
CA GLY A 44 12.42 -3.01 -2.36
C GLY A 44 13.80 -3.65 -2.52
N GLY A 45 14.73 -3.34 -1.60
CA GLY A 45 16.07 -3.93 -1.57
C GLY A 45 16.05 -5.43 -1.29
N SER A 46 15.24 -5.88 -0.34
CA SER A 46 15.10 -7.31 0.00
C SER A 46 14.52 -8.10 -1.17
N PHE A 47 13.48 -7.57 -1.82
CA PHE A 47 12.88 -8.21 -3.00
C PHE A 47 13.85 -8.26 -4.19
N GLY A 48 14.68 -7.22 -4.39
CA GLY A 48 15.73 -7.24 -5.42
C GLY A 48 16.70 -8.42 -5.26
N VAL A 49 17.10 -8.72 -4.01
CA VAL A 49 17.95 -9.89 -3.71
C VAL A 49 17.19 -11.21 -3.96
N VAL A 50 15.94 -11.29 -3.52
CA VAL A 50 15.10 -12.48 -3.70
C VAL A 50 14.85 -12.81 -5.18
N ILE A 51 14.62 -11.79 -6.01
CA ILE A 51 14.46 -11.95 -7.47
C ILE A 51 15.79 -12.39 -8.09
N ARG A 52 16.91 -11.74 -7.73
CA ARG A 52 18.23 -12.06 -8.28
C ARG A 52 18.73 -13.47 -7.91
N THR A 53 18.33 -13.98 -6.75
CA THR A 53 18.72 -15.32 -6.28
C THR A 53 17.89 -16.45 -6.92
N GLY A 54 16.82 -16.13 -7.65
CA GLY A 54 15.91 -17.14 -8.20
C GLY A 54 15.18 -17.97 -7.13
N SER A 55 15.18 -17.47 -5.88
CA SER A 55 14.55 -18.16 -4.75
C SER A 55 13.04 -18.30 -4.96
N ILE A 56 12.43 -17.33 -5.63
CA ILE A 56 11.02 -17.37 -6.03
C ILE A 56 10.78 -18.53 -6.99
N ASP A 57 11.59 -18.67 -8.05
CA ASP A 57 11.41 -19.71 -9.06
C ASP A 57 11.48 -21.12 -8.45
N THR A 58 12.46 -21.33 -7.56
CA THR A 58 12.68 -22.59 -6.87
C THR A 58 11.58 -22.87 -5.84
N GLY A 59 11.17 -21.85 -5.08
CA GLY A 59 10.07 -21.94 -4.12
C GLY A 59 8.75 -22.29 -4.79
N ILE A 60 8.49 -21.76 -5.98
CA ILE A 60 7.31 -22.07 -6.79
C ILE A 60 7.31 -23.52 -7.23
N LEU A 61 8.42 -24.00 -7.81
CA LEU A 61 8.53 -25.40 -8.24
C LEU A 61 8.31 -26.34 -7.05
N HIS A 62 8.83 -25.99 -5.87
CA HIS A 62 8.62 -26.74 -4.65
C HIS A 62 7.16 -26.71 -4.19
N LEU A 63 6.52 -25.54 -4.28
CA LEU A 63 5.12 -25.35 -3.90
C LEU A 63 4.19 -26.11 -4.84
N ILE A 64 4.37 -26.01 -6.15
CA ILE A 64 3.60 -26.75 -7.17
C ILE A 64 3.74 -28.26 -6.92
N ASN A 65 4.97 -28.74 -6.70
CA ASN A 65 5.22 -30.16 -6.43
C ASN A 65 4.55 -30.64 -5.13
N LYS A 66 4.48 -29.79 -4.11
CA LYS A 66 3.84 -30.09 -2.83
C LYS A 66 2.33 -29.89 -2.84
N THR A 67 1.81 -29.09 -3.75
CA THR A 67 0.40 -28.66 -3.86
C THR A 67 -0.30 -29.32 -5.05
N LYS A 68 0.24 -30.43 -5.59
CA LYS A 68 -0.43 -31.22 -6.63
C LYS A 68 -1.85 -31.60 -6.15
N GLY A 69 -2.86 -30.86 -6.62
CA GLY A 69 -4.28 -31.03 -6.27
C GLY A 69 -4.93 -29.90 -5.45
N SER A 70 -4.21 -28.84 -5.02
CA SER A 70 -4.76 -27.75 -4.20
C SER A 70 -4.43 -26.34 -4.74
N GLU A 71 -4.22 -26.22 -6.05
CA GLU A 71 -3.95 -24.94 -6.73
C GLU A 71 -5.04 -23.90 -6.43
N ALA A 72 -6.30 -24.36 -6.33
CA ALA A 72 -7.45 -23.53 -5.97
C ALA A 72 -7.35 -22.84 -4.60
N LEU A 73 -6.51 -23.34 -3.69
CA LEU A 73 -6.32 -22.78 -2.34
C LEU A 73 -5.29 -21.64 -2.31
N PHE A 74 -4.50 -21.49 -3.38
CA PHE A 74 -3.46 -20.46 -3.47
C PHE A 74 -4.05 -19.04 -3.53
N VAL A 75 -5.08 -18.86 -4.37
CA VAL A 75 -5.82 -17.59 -4.55
C VAL A 75 -6.43 -17.08 -3.25
N PRO A 76 -7.25 -17.86 -2.49
CA PRO A 76 -7.84 -17.38 -1.24
C PRO A 76 -6.82 -17.12 -0.14
N VAL A 77 -5.70 -17.87 -0.08
CA VAL A 77 -4.62 -17.59 0.88
C VAL A 77 -3.93 -16.27 0.55
N LEU A 78 -3.57 -16.03 -0.72
CA LEU A 78 -3.00 -14.73 -1.11
C LEU A 78 -3.97 -13.59 -0.84
N PHE A 79 -5.25 -13.76 -1.21
CA PHE A 79 -6.27 -12.77 -0.97
C PHE A 79 -6.38 -12.41 0.51
N ALA A 80 -6.40 -13.41 1.40
CA ALA A 80 -6.44 -13.20 2.84
C ALA A 80 -5.17 -12.48 3.36
N LEU A 81 -3.98 -12.84 2.86
CA LEU A 81 -2.72 -12.20 3.24
C LEU A 81 -2.68 -10.71 2.83
N PHE A 82 -3.08 -10.39 1.59
CA PHE A 82 -3.13 -9.01 1.12
C PHE A 82 -4.22 -8.21 1.80
N ALA A 83 -5.39 -8.81 2.06
CA ALA A 83 -6.43 -8.16 2.85
C ALA A 83 -5.95 -7.89 4.29
N LEU A 84 -5.26 -8.83 4.93
CA LEU A 84 -4.64 -8.58 6.25
C LEU A 84 -3.57 -7.49 6.19
N GLY A 85 -2.73 -7.51 5.17
CA GLY A 85 -1.71 -6.48 4.95
C GLY A 85 -2.32 -5.09 4.79
N GLY A 86 -3.38 -4.97 4.00
CA GLY A 86 -4.18 -3.75 3.88
C GLY A 86 -4.84 -3.35 5.20
N ALA A 87 -5.36 -4.31 5.96
CA ALA A 87 -6.01 -4.06 7.24
C ALA A 87 -5.03 -3.58 8.33
N VAL A 88 -3.80 -4.07 8.36
CA VAL A 88 -2.83 -3.76 9.42
C VAL A 88 -1.91 -2.60 9.04
N PHE A 89 -1.39 -2.58 7.82
CA PHE A 89 -0.36 -1.62 7.43
C PHE A 89 -0.90 -0.47 6.57
N GLY A 90 -2.12 -0.57 6.04
CA GLY A 90 -2.63 0.41 5.09
C GLY A 90 -1.81 0.45 3.81
N MET A 91 -1.42 -0.73 3.33
CA MET A 91 -0.46 -0.97 2.24
C MET A 91 -0.97 -0.61 0.83
N GLY A 92 -1.75 0.46 0.70
CA GLY A 92 -2.46 0.79 -0.55
C GLY A 92 -1.51 1.05 -1.71
N GLU A 93 -0.49 1.87 -1.48
CA GLU A 93 0.50 2.27 -2.47
C GLU A 93 1.51 1.14 -2.76
N GLU A 94 1.90 0.38 -1.75
CA GLU A 94 2.87 -0.70 -1.90
C GLU A 94 2.25 -1.95 -2.56
N ALA A 95 0.93 -2.13 -2.49
CA ALA A 95 0.22 -3.23 -3.17
C ALA A 95 0.49 -3.26 -4.69
N VAL A 96 0.69 -2.10 -5.33
CA VAL A 96 1.04 -2.02 -6.76
C VAL A 96 2.43 -2.62 -7.01
N ALA A 97 3.40 -2.33 -6.15
CA ALA A 97 4.74 -2.91 -6.26
C ALA A 97 4.71 -4.43 -6.03
N PHE A 98 3.94 -4.91 -5.06
CA PHE A 98 3.76 -6.35 -4.82
C PHE A 98 3.06 -7.05 -5.98
N ALA A 99 2.08 -6.42 -6.63
CA ALA A 99 1.40 -6.99 -7.79
C ALA A 99 2.37 -7.27 -8.94
N ILE A 100 3.31 -6.35 -9.20
CA ILE A 100 4.35 -6.53 -10.24
C ILE A 100 5.26 -7.71 -9.91
N ILE A 101 5.59 -7.91 -8.63
CA ILE A 101 6.45 -9.02 -8.17
C ILE A 101 5.72 -10.36 -8.24
N ILE A 102 4.43 -10.38 -7.90
CA ILE A 102 3.61 -11.60 -7.88
C ILE A 102 3.08 -11.99 -9.27
N ALA A 103 2.97 -11.05 -10.21
CA ALA A 103 2.55 -11.32 -11.59
C ALA A 103 3.30 -12.49 -12.26
N PRO A 104 4.65 -12.55 -12.30
CA PRO A 104 5.35 -13.67 -12.93
C PRO A 104 5.10 -15.01 -12.21
N LEU A 105 4.86 -14.97 -10.90
CA LEU A 105 4.49 -16.15 -10.09
C LEU A 105 3.09 -16.66 -10.48
N MET A 106 2.12 -15.77 -10.61
CA MET A 106 0.74 -16.12 -10.96
C MET A 106 0.62 -16.66 -12.38
N VAL A 107 1.32 -16.06 -13.34
CA VAL A 107 1.35 -16.52 -14.73
C VAL A 107 1.93 -17.94 -14.83
N ARG A 108 2.95 -18.27 -14.02
CA ARG A 108 3.54 -19.62 -13.98
C ARG A 108 2.61 -20.67 -13.35
N LEU A 109 1.71 -20.26 -12.48
CA LEU A 109 0.67 -21.10 -11.91
C LEU A 109 -0.56 -21.23 -12.83
N GLY A 110 -0.55 -20.58 -13.99
CA GLY A 110 -1.66 -20.60 -14.95
C GLY A 110 -2.76 -19.58 -14.66
N TYR A 111 -2.54 -18.64 -13.73
CA TYR A 111 -3.48 -17.55 -13.44
C TYR A 111 -3.21 -16.34 -14.34
N ASP A 112 -4.28 -15.61 -14.66
CA ASP A 112 -4.20 -14.42 -15.49
C ASP A 112 -3.69 -13.19 -14.71
N SER A 113 -3.19 -12.20 -15.45
CA SER A 113 -2.74 -10.92 -14.90
C SER A 113 -3.86 -10.18 -14.17
N ILE A 114 -5.12 -10.30 -14.63
CA ILE A 114 -6.28 -9.69 -13.96
C ILE A 114 -6.49 -10.31 -12.58
N THR A 115 -6.41 -11.64 -12.46
CA THR A 115 -6.53 -12.34 -11.17
C THR A 115 -5.44 -11.88 -10.20
N THR A 116 -4.22 -11.69 -10.70
CA THR A 116 -3.11 -11.14 -9.91
C THR A 116 -3.47 -9.78 -9.30
N VAL A 117 -3.97 -8.85 -10.12
CA VAL A 117 -4.36 -7.51 -9.66
C VAL A 117 -5.52 -7.58 -8.67
N MET A 118 -6.49 -8.47 -8.89
CA MET A 118 -7.61 -8.64 -7.96
C MET A 118 -7.16 -9.16 -6.59
N VAL A 119 -6.30 -10.17 -6.52
CA VAL A 119 -5.88 -10.73 -5.22
C VAL A 119 -4.86 -9.89 -4.49
N THR A 120 -4.21 -8.94 -5.17
CA THR A 120 -3.21 -8.06 -4.56
C THR A 120 -3.84 -6.71 -4.23
N TYR A 121 -4.18 -5.93 -5.25
CA TYR A 121 -4.68 -4.56 -5.09
C TYR A 121 -6.10 -4.54 -4.50
N VAL A 122 -7.06 -5.24 -5.11
CA VAL A 122 -8.45 -5.20 -4.65
C VAL A 122 -8.59 -5.81 -3.25
N ALA A 123 -7.91 -6.92 -2.98
CA ALA A 123 -7.86 -7.51 -1.65
C ALA A 123 -7.32 -6.54 -0.59
N THR A 124 -6.23 -5.82 -0.88
CA THR A 124 -5.65 -4.81 0.02
C THR A 124 -6.64 -3.68 0.30
N GLN A 125 -7.34 -3.18 -0.71
CA GLN A 125 -8.35 -2.12 -0.53
C GLN A 125 -9.53 -2.59 0.32
N ILE A 126 -10.00 -3.82 0.13
CA ILE A 126 -11.06 -4.42 0.95
C ILE A 126 -10.60 -4.60 2.40
N GLY A 127 -9.37 -5.07 2.59
CA GLY A 127 -8.72 -5.19 3.89
C GLY A 127 -8.60 -3.85 4.61
N PHE A 128 -8.15 -2.82 3.90
CA PHE A 128 -8.03 -1.47 4.43
C PHE A 128 -9.39 -0.84 4.77
N ALA A 129 -10.43 -1.11 3.97
CA ALA A 129 -11.79 -0.65 4.23
C ALA A 129 -12.41 -1.30 5.49
N SER A 130 -12.02 -2.55 5.78
CA SER A 130 -12.47 -3.33 6.94
C SER A 130 -11.54 -3.20 8.16
N SER A 131 -10.44 -2.46 8.03
CA SER A 131 -9.44 -2.26 9.07
C SER A 131 -9.99 -1.53 10.30
N TRP A 132 -9.68 -2.06 11.48
CA TRP A 132 -9.84 -1.35 12.76
C TRP A 132 -8.78 -0.25 13.00
N MET A 133 -7.68 -0.26 12.23
CA MET A 133 -6.65 0.77 12.25
C MET A 133 -7.04 1.96 11.37
N ASN A 134 -7.86 1.74 10.34
CA ASN A 134 -8.54 2.80 9.62
C ASN A 134 -9.64 3.37 10.53
N HIS A 135 -9.54 4.67 10.86
CA HIS A 135 -10.45 5.35 11.78
C HIS A 135 -11.87 5.55 11.20
N SER A 136 -12.32 4.77 10.22
CA SER A 136 -13.64 4.92 9.59
C SER A 136 -14.79 4.70 10.59
N LEU A 137 -14.70 3.66 11.43
CA LEU A 137 -15.70 3.37 12.47
C LEU A 137 -15.68 4.33 13.67
N LEU A 138 -14.50 4.86 14.04
CA LEU A 138 -14.37 5.83 15.14
C LEU A 138 -14.69 7.28 14.69
N GLN A 139 -14.45 7.64 13.42
CA GLN A 139 -14.82 8.95 12.86
C GLN A 139 -16.34 9.07 12.78
N LEU A 140 -17.05 8.02 12.34
CA LEU A 140 -18.51 8.00 12.30
C LEU A 140 -19.13 8.19 13.70
N ARG A 141 -18.51 7.70 14.77
CA ARG A 141 -18.95 8.00 16.14
C ARG A 141 -18.75 9.46 16.52
N LYS A 142 -17.64 10.10 16.09
CA LYS A 142 -17.40 11.54 16.29
C LYS A 142 -18.36 12.41 15.48
N VAL A 143 -18.63 12.07 14.22
CA VAL A 143 -19.61 12.76 13.35
C VAL A 143 -21.04 12.57 13.87
N SER A 144 -21.40 11.36 14.33
CA SER A 144 -22.68 11.08 14.98
C SER A 144 -22.84 11.82 16.32
N GLN A 145 -21.76 11.97 17.11
CA GLN A 145 -21.78 12.81 18.31
C GLN A 145 -21.90 14.30 17.98
N ALA A 146 -21.21 14.79 16.95
CA ALA A 146 -21.34 16.17 16.47
C ALA A 146 -22.76 16.47 15.97
N PHE A 147 -23.38 15.55 15.23
CA PHE A 147 -24.78 15.67 14.79
C PHE A 147 -25.78 15.64 15.95
N ARG A 148 -25.50 14.89 17.03
CA ARG A 148 -26.31 14.92 18.26
C ARG A 148 -26.17 16.25 19.01
N TYR A 149 -25.01 16.89 18.97
CA TYR A 149 -24.80 18.22 19.55
C TYR A 149 -25.52 19.34 18.77
N PHE A 150 -25.74 19.18 17.47
CA PHE A 150 -26.52 20.12 16.66
C PHE A 150 -28.03 19.88 16.70
N ARG A 151 -28.49 18.78 17.35
CA ARG A 151 -29.91 18.40 17.45
C ARG A 151 -30.50 18.65 18.85
N ALA A 152 -29.74 19.26 19.76
CA ALA A 152 -30.20 19.79 21.05
C ALA A 152 -30.18 21.31 21.00
#